data_AF-A0A081DF46-F1
#
_entry.id   AF-A0A081DF46-F1
#
_cell.length_a   1.000
_cell.length_b   1.000
_cell.length_c   1.000
_cell.angle_alpha   90.00
_cell.angle_beta   90.00
_cell.angle_gamma   90.00
#
_symmetry.space_group_name_H-M   'P 1'
#
loop_
_entity.id
_entity.type
_entity.pdbx_description
1 polymer ?
#
loop_
_entity_poly.entity_id
_entity_poly.type
_entity_poly.pdbx_seq_one_letter_code
_entity_poly.pdbx_strand_id
1 'polypeptide(L)'
;MLIGDWDRHQDQWRWSEFELEDGTHLFRAIPRDRDQVYSNFDGALFATLRTMIGITNQFATYDEQLTDVKWFNTAANYLDRALAQNSDRFVWESQARYIQENLTDEQIENAFKNLPAEIYPHESTQVIVENMKKRRDNLLETVNDYYDYLASLAIMTGTDKDDIIEINRIEDGKTEVTIYRNKDGEKADIVAQRVFDSKDTNEIWIYALDDDDIIKAMGSGKNKIKVRVIGGQNNDIYDLEEGKAISIYDHKSKDNTFKAKNGARVRLSDNYDTNLYNPRKNILTSNALTPAIGFNPDDGFKLGIQNVYTINGFNRNPHTRVHKITAGYYFATNGYDINYTGEFAGVFNGVNLLVNGRFAGPTFTENFFGIGNDSENLQDDFDFDYNRVRISEATVGLGIKYNGEYGSNLTILSNLQGIEVEEGNERFITDLIDPETNPDFYERKWYVDTKATYNYESYDNKLNPTRGMIFETTIGGTIATEDVDQSLLYFKPKLGFYNAISRNRKWVIKSTILGQINVGNNYQFFQLAELGQNNGLRGYRTQRFSGQRSFAASGDLRYSFNEFKTGLIPLQMGIFAGADVGRVWVDGEFSDQWHNDFGGGFWVNSAEAIGANFNFFHGDDGLRFSFQVGFSF
;
A
#
# COMPACT_ATOMS: atom_id res chain seq x y z
N MET A 1 15.69 9.25 21.14
CA MET A 1 16.03 10.53 20.47
C MET A 1 17.47 10.94 20.73
N LEU A 2 17.86 11.37 21.94
CA LEU A 2 19.24 11.82 22.24
C LEU A 2 20.33 10.79 21.87
N ILE A 3 20.22 9.56 22.37
CA ILE A 3 21.20 8.48 22.11
C ILE A 3 20.99 7.72 20.80
N GLY A 4 20.02 8.11 19.97
CA GLY A 4 19.87 7.51 18.65
C GLY A 4 19.27 6.09 18.60
N ASP A 5 18.58 5.66 19.66
CA ASP A 5 17.84 4.40 19.70
C ASP A 5 16.51 4.48 18.91
N TRP A 6 16.44 3.82 17.75
CA TRP A 6 15.32 3.89 16.80
C TRP A 6 14.29 2.75 16.96
N ASP A 7 14.66 1.62 17.57
CA ASP A 7 13.81 0.44 17.76
C ASP A 7 13.29 0.34 19.21
N ARG A 8 12.79 1.47 19.73
CA ARG A 8 12.30 1.53 21.11
C ARG A 8 11.02 0.70 21.28
N HIS A 9 11.05 -0.27 22.21
CA HIS A 9 9.93 -1.15 22.54
C HIS A 9 9.88 -1.50 24.03
N GLN A 10 8.79 -2.15 24.50
CA GLN A 10 8.55 -2.38 25.94
C GLN A 10 9.69 -3.10 26.67
N ASP A 11 10.42 -4.00 25.99
CA ASP A 11 11.52 -4.77 26.62
C ASP A 11 12.76 -3.94 26.97
N GLN A 12 12.83 -2.67 26.52
CA GLN A 12 13.88 -1.73 26.90
C GLN A 12 13.77 -1.25 28.35
N TRP A 13 12.63 -1.48 29.02
CA TRP A 13 12.40 -1.06 30.40
C TRP A 13 11.92 -2.20 31.29
N ARG A 14 12.39 -2.19 32.54
CA ARG A 14 11.71 -2.81 33.68
C ARG A 14 11.20 -1.70 34.60
N TRP A 15 10.28 -2.04 35.49
CA TRP A 15 9.72 -1.07 36.42
C TRP A 15 9.88 -1.61 37.84
N SER A 16 10.46 -0.79 38.73
CA SER A 16 10.41 -1.02 40.17
C SER A 16 9.21 -0.29 40.75
N GLU A 17 8.37 -1.02 41.46
CA GLU A 17 7.17 -0.52 42.12
C GLU A 17 7.46 -0.16 43.58
N PHE A 18 6.91 0.97 44.03
CA PHE A 18 6.98 1.45 45.40
C PHE A 18 5.59 1.92 45.83
N GLU A 19 5.01 1.29 46.84
CA GLU A 19 3.79 1.78 47.48
C GLU A 19 4.12 2.98 48.37
N LEU A 20 3.39 4.09 48.17
CA LEU A 20 3.50 5.33 48.96
C LEU A 20 2.54 5.28 50.16
N GLU A 21 2.73 6.17 51.13
CA GLU A 21 1.96 6.18 52.38
C GLU A 21 0.44 6.39 52.18
N ASP A 22 0.04 7.03 51.08
CA ASP A 22 -1.36 7.26 50.70
C ASP A 22 -1.98 6.09 49.90
N GLY A 23 -1.23 5.00 49.71
CA GLY A 23 -1.64 3.83 48.92
C GLY A 23 -1.38 3.97 47.42
N THR A 24 -0.76 5.07 46.96
CA THR A 24 -0.40 5.25 45.55
C THR A 24 0.81 4.40 45.19
N HIS A 25 0.80 3.76 44.03
CA HIS A 25 1.92 2.96 43.53
C HIS A 25 2.80 3.78 42.57
N LEU A 26 4.03 4.07 42.99
CA LEU A 26 5.05 4.74 42.18
C LEU A 26 5.88 3.71 41.41
N PHE A 27 5.86 3.79 40.08
CA PHE A 27 6.71 2.97 39.22
C PHE A 27 7.91 3.77 38.70
N ARG A 28 9.13 3.29 38.95
CA ARG A 28 10.37 3.87 38.41
C ARG A 28 10.96 2.99 37.32
N ALA A 29 11.29 3.60 36.18
CA ALA A 29 11.87 2.89 35.04
C ALA A 29 13.32 2.47 35.30
N ILE A 30 13.65 1.25 34.91
CA ILE A 30 14.99 0.65 34.92
C ILE A 30 15.35 0.33 33.47
N PRO A 31 16.33 1.02 32.86
CA PRO A 31 16.72 0.76 31.48
C PRO A 31 17.40 -0.61 31.36
N ARG A 32 17.16 -1.32 30.25
CA ARG A 32 17.72 -2.66 30.00
C ARG A 32 18.34 -2.78 28.61
N ASP A 33 17.53 -2.68 27.57
CA ASP A 33 17.92 -2.97 26.19
C ASP A 33 18.19 -1.67 25.41
N ARG A 34 19.31 -1.65 24.69
CA ARG A 34 19.93 -0.49 24.02
C ARG A 34 20.79 -0.94 22.84
N ASP A 35 20.41 -2.00 22.15
CA ASP A 35 21.20 -2.61 21.06
C ASP A 35 21.25 -1.76 19.77
N GLN A 36 20.29 -0.85 19.57
CA GLN A 36 20.20 0.04 18.41
C GLN A 36 20.69 1.48 18.65
N VAL A 37 21.35 1.76 19.78
CA VAL A 37 21.89 3.11 20.07
C VAL A 37 23.03 3.45 19.12
N TYR A 38 23.13 4.73 18.73
CA TYR A 38 24.17 5.24 17.84
C TYR A 38 24.25 4.56 16.46
N SER A 39 23.21 3.81 16.05
CA SER A 39 23.13 3.18 14.72
C SER A 39 23.24 4.21 13.61
N ASN A 40 24.01 3.89 12.56
CA ASN A 40 24.27 4.78 11.44
C ASN A 40 24.03 4.06 10.10
N PHE A 41 22.96 4.45 9.40
CA PHE A 41 22.58 3.90 8.10
C PHE A 41 22.93 4.89 6.96
N ASP A 42 24.19 5.26 6.83
CA ASP A 42 24.70 6.28 5.90
C ASP A 42 25.01 5.78 4.48
N GLY A 43 24.92 4.46 4.24
CA GLY A 43 25.19 3.85 2.94
C GLY A 43 24.26 4.35 1.82
N ALA A 44 24.81 4.45 0.60
CA ALA A 44 24.12 4.97 -0.59
C ALA A 44 22.78 4.27 -0.89
N LEU A 45 22.66 2.98 -0.58
CA LEU A 45 21.42 2.23 -0.73
C LEU A 45 20.32 2.77 0.21
N PHE A 46 20.60 2.87 1.51
CA PHE A 46 19.63 3.40 2.48
C PHE A 46 19.33 4.87 2.21
N ALA A 47 20.31 5.67 1.78
CA ALA A 47 20.07 7.05 1.35
C ALA A 47 19.08 7.13 0.17
N THR A 48 19.21 6.21 -0.80
CA THR A 48 18.30 6.11 -1.95
C THR A 48 16.91 5.65 -1.51
N LEU A 49 16.83 4.62 -0.66
CA LEU A 49 15.57 4.11 -0.09
C LEU A 49 14.83 5.17 0.72
N ARG A 50 15.53 5.94 1.59
CA ARG A 50 14.94 7.02 2.39
C ARG A 50 14.30 8.12 1.54
N THR A 51 14.93 8.42 0.40
CA THR A 51 14.40 9.40 -0.55
C THR A 51 13.14 8.90 -1.26
N MET A 52 13.09 7.60 -1.59
CA MET A 52 12.00 6.99 -2.36
C MET A 52 10.84 6.48 -1.50
N ILE A 53 11.12 5.96 -0.31
CA ILE A 53 10.19 5.20 0.53
C ILE A 53 10.24 5.75 1.95
N GLY A 54 9.26 6.59 2.29
CA GLY A 54 9.28 7.35 3.55
C GLY A 54 9.39 6.50 4.82
N ILE A 55 8.86 5.27 4.84
CA ILE A 55 8.96 4.38 6.01
C ILE A 55 10.41 4.01 6.35
N THR A 56 11.30 4.02 5.36
CA THR A 56 12.72 3.68 5.55
C THR A 56 13.50 4.80 6.25
N ASN A 57 12.90 5.99 6.43
CA ASN A 57 13.49 7.07 7.23
C ASN A 57 13.60 6.71 8.73
N GLN A 58 12.99 5.60 9.17
CA GLN A 58 13.24 5.05 10.49
C GLN A 58 14.71 4.59 10.64
N PHE A 59 15.34 4.11 9.57
CA PHE A 59 16.77 3.76 9.51
C PHE A 59 17.61 5.03 9.27
N ALA A 60 17.66 5.89 10.27
CA ALA A 60 18.33 7.19 10.22
C ALA A 60 19.84 7.10 10.54
N THR A 61 20.56 8.17 10.26
CA THR A 61 21.96 8.35 10.65
C THR A 61 22.06 8.95 12.06
N TYR A 62 23.16 8.69 12.78
CA TYR A 62 23.43 9.29 14.09
C TYR A 62 24.21 10.61 13.95
N ASP A 63 23.55 11.67 13.48
CA ASP A 63 24.14 13.01 13.27
C ASP A 63 23.71 14.05 14.32
N GLU A 64 24.29 15.25 14.30
CA GLU A 64 24.01 16.35 15.25
C GLU A 64 22.52 16.75 15.37
N GLN A 65 21.73 16.60 14.31
CA GLN A 65 20.29 16.86 14.27
C GLN A 65 19.53 15.59 13.89
N LEU A 66 18.39 15.34 14.55
CA LEU A 66 17.45 14.31 14.12
C LEU A 66 16.45 14.89 13.11
N THR A 67 16.58 14.57 11.82
CA THR A 67 15.73 15.15 10.76
C THR A 67 14.33 14.52 10.71
N ASP A 68 14.24 13.19 10.73
CA ASP A 68 12.99 12.45 10.51
C ASP A 68 12.38 11.97 11.83
N VAL A 69 12.13 12.90 12.75
CA VAL A 69 11.68 12.62 14.13
C VAL A 69 10.44 11.73 14.17
N LYS A 70 9.47 11.95 13.28
CA LYS A 70 8.27 11.11 13.13
C LYS A 70 8.63 9.65 12.83
N TRP A 71 9.47 9.41 11.81
CA TRP A 71 9.79 8.06 11.36
C TRP A 71 10.68 7.35 12.37
N PHE A 72 11.69 8.05 12.88
CA PHE A 72 12.60 7.58 13.90
C PHE A 72 11.88 7.05 15.15
N ASN A 73 10.78 7.68 15.56
CA ASN A 73 10.01 7.30 16.74
C ASN A 73 8.81 6.38 16.44
N THR A 74 8.69 5.83 15.23
CA THR A 74 7.53 5.01 14.83
C THR A 74 7.37 3.77 15.72
N ALA A 75 8.46 3.12 16.12
CA ALA A 75 8.43 1.96 17.01
C ALA A 75 7.89 2.28 18.41
N ALA A 76 8.22 3.46 18.97
CA ALA A 76 7.91 3.80 20.36
C ALA A 76 6.65 4.64 20.57
N ASN A 77 6.09 5.24 19.51
CA ASN A 77 5.05 6.25 19.67
C ASN A 77 3.83 5.77 20.48
N TYR A 78 3.52 4.46 20.49
CA TYR A 78 2.44 3.91 21.28
C TYR A 78 2.73 3.94 22.79
N LEU A 79 3.97 3.66 23.19
CA LEU A 79 4.41 3.76 24.58
C LEU A 79 4.41 5.21 25.02
N ASP A 80 4.93 6.10 24.18
CA ASP A 80 4.98 7.54 24.48
C ASP A 80 3.54 8.10 24.65
N ARG A 81 2.57 7.66 23.84
CA ARG A 81 1.15 8.02 23.99
C ARG A 81 0.54 7.48 25.28
N ALA A 82 0.79 6.22 25.62
CA ALA A 82 0.22 5.59 26.80
C ALA A 82 0.79 6.18 28.12
N LEU A 83 2.12 6.35 28.19
CA LEU A 83 2.79 6.81 29.40
C LEU A 83 2.70 8.34 29.60
N ALA A 84 2.63 9.12 28.52
CA ALA A 84 2.57 10.59 28.57
C ALA A 84 1.18 11.15 28.21
N GLN A 85 0.10 10.35 28.35
CA GLN A 85 -1.26 10.75 27.94
C GLN A 85 -1.74 12.06 28.60
N ASN A 86 -1.31 12.32 29.83
CA ASN A 86 -1.67 13.49 30.63
C ASN A 86 -0.64 14.64 30.54
N SER A 87 0.44 14.49 29.76
CA SER A 87 1.50 15.50 29.64
C SER A 87 1.24 16.45 28.48
N ASP A 88 1.34 17.75 28.74
CA ASP A 88 1.26 18.82 27.74
C ASP A 88 2.64 19.26 27.25
N ARG A 89 2.68 20.18 26.28
CA ARG A 89 3.93 20.70 25.69
C ARG A 89 4.88 21.23 26.76
N PHE A 90 4.35 21.93 27.77
CA PHE A 90 5.15 22.51 28.83
C PHE A 90 5.94 21.45 29.61
N VAL A 91 5.31 20.31 29.92
CA VAL A 91 6.01 19.19 30.56
C VAL A 91 7.13 18.66 29.66
N TRP A 92 6.87 18.45 28.37
CA TRP A 92 7.87 17.96 27.42
C TRP A 92 9.07 18.91 27.29
N GLU A 93 8.83 20.20 27.14
CA GLU A 93 9.89 21.22 27.08
C GLU A 93 10.68 21.30 28.39
N SER A 94 9.99 21.20 29.54
CA SER A 94 10.65 21.22 30.86
C SER A 94 11.60 20.04 31.02
N GLN A 95 11.20 18.84 30.59
CA GLN A 95 12.08 17.66 30.63
C GLN A 95 13.25 17.79 29.64
N ALA A 96 13.02 18.34 28.45
CA ALA A 96 14.09 18.61 27.49
C ALA A 96 15.15 19.57 28.07
N ARG A 97 14.72 20.68 28.67
CA ARG A 97 15.62 21.65 29.33
C ARG A 97 16.34 21.04 30.52
N TYR A 98 15.65 20.26 31.34
CA TYR A 98 16.27 19.55 32.45
C TYR A 98 17.45 18.68 31.97
N ILE A 99 17.26 17.92 30.88
CA ILE A 99 18.34 17.11 30.29
C ILE A 99 19.47 18.00 29.76
N GLN A 100 19.15 19.09 29.06
CA GLN A 100 20.16 20.03 28.54
C GLN A 100 21.04 20.63 29.64
N GLU A 101 20.43 21.02 30.75
CA GLU A 101 21.10 21.69 31.87
C GLU A 101 21.88 20.70 32.77
N ASN A 102 21.44 19.45 32.86
CA ASN A 102 22.01 18.45 33.79
C ASN A 102 22.85 17.36 33.13
N LEU A 103 23.00 17.37 31.80
CA LEU A 103 23.88 16.48 31.06
C LEU A 103 25.03 17.27 30.44
N THR A 104 25.97 17.70 31.28
CA THR A 104 27.11 18.52 30.86
C THR A 104 28.05 17.78 29.90
N ASP A 105 28.86 18.53 29.16
CA ASP A 105 29.92 17.97 28.32
C ASP A 105 30.85 17.02 29.08
N GLU A 106 31.20 17.39 30.31
CA GLU A 106 32.04 16.57 31.17
C GLU A 106 31.35 15.23 31.53
N GLN A 107 30.06 15.25 31.83
CA GLN A 107 29.31 14.02 32.11
C GLN A 107 29.21 13.11 30.89
N ILE A 108 28.98 13.68 29.69
CA ILE A 108 28.99 12.91 28.44
C ILE A 108 30.37 12.28 28.23
N GLU A 109 31.44 13.08 28.29
CA GLU A 109 32.80 12.56 28.08
C GLU A 109 33.18 11.48 29.10
N ASN A 110 32.86 11.68 30.38
CA ASN A 110 33.15 10.72 31.43
C ASN A 110 32.34 9.43 31.26
N ALA A 111 31.12 9.49 30.72
CA ALA A 111 30.35 8.30 30.37
C ALA A 111 31.07 7.46 29.29
N PHE A 112 31.55 8.10 28.21
CA PHE A 112 32.27 7.42 27.12
C PHE A 112 33.65 6.89 27.52
N LYS A 113 34.31 7.48 28.53
CA LYS A 113 35.58 6.96 29.08
C LYS A 113 35.45 5.59 29.75
N ASN A 114 34.22 5.11 30.02
CA ASN A 114 34.00 3.74 30.50
C ASN A 114 34.08 2.69 29.37
N LEU A 115 34.16 3.11 28.11
CA LEU A 115 34.43 2.20 26.99
C LEU A 115 35.86 1.65 27.09
N PRO A 116 36.13 0.48 26.49
CA PRO A 116 37.49 -0.05 26.37
C PRO A 116 38.47 0.97 25.77
N ALA A 117 39.72 0.92 26.23
CA ALA A 117 40.77 1.88 25.86
C ALA A 117 41.09 1.89 24.35
N GLU A 118 40.76 0.81 23.65
CA GLU A 118 40.90 0.68 22.20
C GLU A 118 39.75 1.35 21.42
N ILE A 119 38.58 1.51 22.04
CA ILE A 119 37.37 2.04 21.40
C ILE A 119 37.25 3.55 21.66
N TYR A 120 37.46 4.00 22.90
CA TYR A 120 37.30 5.41 23.26
C TYR A 120 38.06 6.39 22.34
N PRO A 121 39.36 6.21 22.04
CA PRO A 121 40.10 7.15 21.20
C PRO A 121 39.82 6.98 19.70
N HIS A 122 39.01 6.00 19.30
CA HIS A 122 38.69 5.79 17.89
C HIS A 122 37.89 6.96 17.32
N GLU A 123 38.18 7.36 16.08
CA GLU A 123 37.57 8.52 15.41
C GLU A 123 36.04 8.45 15.41
N SER A 124 35.46 7.28 15.10
CA SER A 124 34.00 7.12 15.12
C SER A 124 33.37 7.34 16.50
N THR A 125 34.06 6.98 17.58
CA THR A 125 33.59 7.25 18.94
C THR A 125 33.64 8.73 19.26
N GLN A 126 34.68 9.43 18.81
CA GLN A 126 34.78 10.88 18.98
C GLN A 126 33.67 11.62 18.21
N VAL A 127 33.34 11.17 17.00
CA VAL A 127 32.20 11.69 16.22
C VAL A 127 30.89 11.48 16.98
N ILE A 128 30.66 10.30 17.57
CA ILE A 128 29.45 10.03 18.37
C ILE A 128 29.38 10.95 19.60
N VAL A 129 30.50 11.17 20.30
CA VAL A 129 30.56 12.08 21.46
C VAL A 129 30.18 13.49 21.05
N GLU A 130 30.75 14.00 19.96
CA GLU A 130 30.45 15.34 19.46
C GLU A 130 28.98 15.46 19.00
N ASN A 131 28.48 14.48 18.25
CA ASN A 131 27.08 14.43 17.82
C ASN A 131 26.13 14.35 19.02
N MET A 132 26.47 13.64 20.10
CA MET A 132 25.65 13.56 21.30
C MET A 132 25.57 14.91 22.03
N LYS A 133 26.68 15.65 22.12
CA LYS A 133 26.69 17.01 22.69
C LYS A 133 25.79 17.94 21.89
N LYS A 134 25.95 17.97 20.56
CA LYS A 134 25.13 18.80 19.67
C LYS A 134 23.65 18.38 19.69
N ARG A 135 23.34 17.09 19.69
CA ARG A 135 21.96 16.59 19.84
C ARG A 135 21.32 17.01 21.15
N ARG A 136 22.07 16.99 22.26
CA ARG A 136 21.59 17.52 23.53
C ARG A 136 21.27 19.00 23.37
N ASP A 137 22.16 19.79 22.77
CA ASP A 137 21.95 21.24 22.58
C ASP A 137 20.72 21.54 21.70
N ASN A 138 20.42 20.67 20.72
CA ASN A 138 19.24 20.77 19.85
C ASN A 138 18.00 20.02 20.39
N LEU A 139 18.07 19.42 21.58
CA LEU A 139 17.02 18.52 22.10
C LEU A 139 15.65 19.17 22.21
N LEU A 140 15.59 20.46 22.58
CA LEU A 140 14.34 21.20 22.69
C LEU A 140 13.59 21.30 21.35
N GLU A 141 14.31 21.53 20.25
CA GLU A 141 13.74 21.56 18.90
C GLU A 141 13.21 20.17 18.52
N THR A 142 14.05 19.13 18.68
CA THR A 142 13.68 17.74 18.39
C THR A 142 12.45 17.29 19.19
N VAL A 143 12.35 17.69 20.47
CA VAL A 143 11.21 17.37 21.33
C VAL A 143 9.95 18.10 20.87
N ASN A 144 10.05 19.35 20.44
CA ASN A 144 8.91 20.10 19.91
C ASN A 144 8.39 19.49 18.60
N ASP A 145 9.27 19.15 17.67
CA ASP A 145 8.90 18.46 16.43
C ASP A 145 8.21 17.11 16.72
N TYR A 146 8.72 16.37 17.71
CA TYR A 146 8.09 15.11 18.11
C TYR A 146 6.73 15.33 18.77
N TYR A 147 6.61 16.34 19.63
CA TYR A 147 5.36 16.68 20.29
C TYR A 147 4.30 17.09 19.26
N ASP A 148 4.64 17.87 18.24
CA ASP A 148 3.72 18.25 17.16
C ASP A 148 3.16 17.00 16.45
N TYR A 149 4.01 16.03 16.16
CA TYR A 149 3.58 14.74 15.61
C TYR A 149 2.71 13.96 16.61
N LEU A 150 3.15 13.85 17.86
CA LEU A 150 2.47 13.05 18.87
C LEU A 150 1.08 13.62 19.18
N ALA A 151 1.00 14.93 19.48
CA ALA A 151 -0.20 15.65 19.89
C ALA A 151 -1.26 15.78 18.79
N SER A 152 -0.87 15.64 17.51
CA SER A 152 -1.80 15.65 16.36
C SER A 152 -2.93 14.61 16.49
N LEU A 153 -2.67 13.51 17.21
CA LEU A 153 -3.64 12.52 17.64
C LEU A 153 -3.59 12.45 19.17
N ALA A 154 -4.72 12.51 19.85
CA ALA A 154 -4.79 12.13 21.27
C ALA A 154 -5.46 10.76 21.39
N ILE A 155 -4.96 9.94 22.30
CA ILE A 155 -5.60 8.68 22.67
C ILE A 155 -5.81 8.71 24.18
N MET A 156 -7.04 8.48 24.61
CA MET A 156 -7.41 8.32 26.01
C MET A 156 -8.16 7.01 26.18
N THR A 157 -7.94 6.35 27.31
CA THR A 157 -8.57 5.08 27.65
C THR A 157 -9.28 5.22 29.00
N GLY A 158 -10.46 4.61 29.11
CA GLY A 158 -11.10 4.30 30.38
C GLY A 158 -10.41 3.13 31.05
N THR A 159 -11.21 2.33 31.74
CA THR A 159 -10.80 1.15 32.50
C THR A 159 -11.69 -0.03 32.12
N ASP A 160 -11.34 -1.25 32.53
CA ASP A 160 -12.17 -2.44 32.27
C ASP A 160 -13.37 -2.53 33.24
N LYS A 161 -13.96 -1.39 33.62
CA LYS A 161 -14.94 -1.22 34.68
C LYS A 161 -15.82 -0.01 34.33
N ASP A 162 -17.06 0.06 34.84
CA ASP A 162 -17.99 1.16 34.54
C ASP A 162 -17.34 2.55 34.67
N ASP A 163 -17.34 3.36 33.62
CA ASP A 163 -16.79 4.72 33.58
C ASP A 163 -17.84 5.75 33.12
N ILE A 164 -17.62 7.01 33.51
CA ILE A 164 -18.34 8.18 32.99
C ILE A 164 -17.34 9.03 32.21
N ILE A 165 -17.57 9.15 30.90
CA ILE A 165 -16.73 9.91 29.97
C ILE A 165 -17.44 11.21 29.61
N GLU A 166 -16.82 12.34 29.92
CA GLU A 166 -17.34 13.66 29.60
C GLU A 166 -16.47 14.36 28.56
N ILE A 167 -17.09 14.74 27.43
CA ILE A 167 -16.47 15.48 26.33
C ILE A 167 -17.07 16.89 26.33
N ASN A 168 -16.35 17.85 26.89
CA ASN A 168 -16.81 19.22 27.02
C ASN A 168 -16.21 20.13 25.92
N ARG A 169 -17.08 20.71 25.09
CA ARG A 169 -16.70 21.63 24.00
C ARG A 169 -16.62 23.06 24.51
N ILE A 170 -15.39 23.55 24.66
CA ILE A 170 -15.06 24.87 25.22
C ILE A 170 -14.83 25.87 24.07
N GLU A 171 -14.74 27.16 24.39
CA GLU A 171 -14.37 28.22 23.46
C GLU A 171 -12.96 28.03 22.85
N ASP A 172 -12.68 28.77 21.76
CA ASP A 172 -11.39 28.78 21.06
C ASP A 172 -10.87 27.44 20.52
N GLY A 173 -11.78 26.52 20.18
CA GLY A 173 -11.40 25.22 19.61
C GLY A 173 -10.84 24.25 20.65
N LYS A 174 -11.07 24.51 21.94
CA LYS A 174 -10.65 23.61 23.03
C LYS A 174 -11.68 22.53 23.31
N THR A 175 -11.22 21.33 23.60
CA THR A 175 -12.06 20.22 24.06
C THR A 175 -11.43 19.65 25.31
N GLU A 176 -12.17 19.69 26.42
CA GLU A 176 -11.80 18.97 27.64
C GLU A 176 -12.42 17.58 27.60
N VAL A 177 -11.61 16.58 27.92
CA VAL A 177 -12.06 15.20 28.11
C VAL A 177 -11.71 14.78 29.53
N THR A 178 -12.72 14.32 30.26
CA THR A 178 -12.56 13.80 31.61
C THR A 178 -13.20 12.43 31.72
N ILE A 179 -12.48 11.47 32.28
CA ILE A 179 -12.93 10.10 32.51
C ILE A 179 -12.96 9.85 34.00
N TYR A 180 -14.12 9.50 34.52
CA TYR A 180 -14.34 9.17 35.93
C TYR A 180 -14.67 7.69 36.07
N ARG A 181 -14.20 7.05 37.14
CA ARG A 181 -14.79 5.79 37.61
C ARG A 181 -16.26 6.02 37.93
N ASN A 182 -17.13 5.18 37.42
CA ASN A 182 -18.52 5.10 37.82
C ASN A 182 -18.64 4.10 38.98
N LYS A 183 -19.13 4.56 40.13
CA LYS A 183 -19.44 3.71 41.29
C LYS A 183 -20.89 3.95 41.65
N ASP A 184 -21.75 2.96 41.41
CA ASP A 184 -23.19 3.02 41.70
C ASP A 184 -23.94 4.18 40.99
N GLY A 185 -23.51 4.56 39.79
CA GLY A 185 -24.11 5.64 39.00
C GLY A 185 -23.58 7.04 39.29
N GLU A 186 -22.64 7.17 40.24
CA GLU A 186 -22.03 8.42 40.67
C GLU A 186 -20.56 8.52 40.22
N LYS A 187 -20.11 9.76 39.95
CA LYS A 187 -18.70 10.03 39.63
C LYS A 187 -17.83 9.83 40.86
N ALA A 188 -16.83 8.96 40.75
CA ALA A 188 -15.84 8.72 41.78
C ALA A 188 -14.46 9.26 41.37
N ASP A 189 -13.47 8.38 41.22
CA ASP A 189 -12.07 8.74 40.97
C ASP A 189 -11.87 9.23 39.52
N ILE A 190 -11.03 10.25 39.33
CA ILE A 190 -10.63 10.71 37.99
C ILE A 190 -9.56 9.76 37.45
N VAL A 191 -9.88 9.04 36.38
CA VAL A 191 -8.96 8.16 35.66
C VAL A 191 -8.02 8.98 34.78
N ALA A 192 -8.58 9.93 34.03
CA ALA A 192 -7.82 10.82 33.16
C ALA A 192 -8.56 12.15 32.93
N GLN A 193 -7.81 13.23 32.80
CA GLN A 193 -8.34 14.56 32.49
C GLN A 193 -7.35 15.33 31.64
N ARG A 194 -7.81 15.87 30.50
CA ARG A 194 -6.96 16.71 29.64
C ARG A 194 -7.78 17.70 28.82
N VAL A 195 -7.22 18.90 28.66
CA VAL A 195 -7.72 19.90 27.69
C VAL A 195 -6.85 19.84 26.43
N PHE A 196 -7.50 19.65 25.29
CA PHE A 196 -6.88 19.64 23.97
C PHE A 196 -7.22 20.91 23.21
N ASP A 197 -6.24 21.47 22.49
CA ASP A 197 -6.41 22.62 21.61
C ASP A 197 -6.38 22.15 20.14
N SER A 198 -7.34 22.62 19.34
CA SER A 198 -7.42 22.32 17.90
C SER A 198 -6.18 22.75 17.09
N LYS A 199 -5.34 23.63 17.64
CA LYS A 199 -4.05 24.02 17.04
C LYS A 199 -3.03 22.90 17.07
N ASP A 200 -3.01 22.10 18.14
CA ASP A 200 -2.06 21.00 18.31
C ASP A 200 -2.69 19.64 17.98
N THR A 201 -3.98 19.44 18.26
CA THR A 201 -4.67 18.15 18.16
C THR A 201 -5.75 18.14 17.08
N ASN A 202 -5.57 17.29 16.07
CA ASN A 202 -6.52 17.13 14.97
C ASN A 202 -7.64 16.13 15.30
N GLU A 203 -7.32 15.09 16.06
CA GLU A 203 -8.24 13.99 16.35
C GLU A 203 -8.01 13.42 17.76
N ILE A 204 -9.08 13.09 18.47
CA ILE A 204 -9.05 12.41 19.78
C ILE A 204 -9.74 11.05 19.63
N TRP A 205 -9.08 9.97 20.05
CA TRP A 205 -9.69 8.64 20.19
C TRP A 205 -9.87 8.35 21.67
N ILE A 206 -11.11 8.10 22.07
CA ILE A 206 -11.48 7.75 23.43
C ILE A 206 -11.99 6.32 23.38
N TYR A 207 -11.29 5.41 24.07
CA TYR A 207 -11.71 4.03 24.24
C TYR A 207 -12.32 3.89 25.63
N ALA A 208 -13.58 3.49 25.70
CA ALA A 208 -14.28 3.29 26.97
C ALA A 208 -13.85 1.95 27.63
N LEU A 209 -13.61 0.93 26.79
CA LEU A 209 -12.98 -0.39 27.07
C LEU A 209 -13.98 -1.52 27.35
N ASP A 210 -14.33 -1.78 28.61
CA ASP A 210 -15.18 -2.90 29.04
C ASP A 210 -16.15 -2.44 30.14
N ASP A 211 -17.08 -3.32 30.51
CA ASP A 211 -18.25 -3.02 31.36
C ASP A 211 -19.17 -1.93 30.76
N ASP A 212 -20.09 -1.36 31.53
CA ASP A 212 -21.16 -0.49 30.99
C ASP A 212 -20.79 1.00 31.20
N ASP A 213 -20.52 1.73 30.11
CA ASP A 213 -20.02 3.11 30.17
C ASP A 213 -21.10 4.16 29.86
N ILE A 214 -20.94 5.35 30.47
CA ILE A 214 -21.79 6.52 30.20
C ILE A 214 -20.98 7.61 29.50
N ILE A 215 -21.30 7.86 28.24
CA ILE A 215 -20.62 8.84 27.41
C ILE A 215 -21.50 10.07 27.24
N LYS A 216 -21.01 11.21 27.72
CA LYS A 216 -21.67 12.51 27.64
C LYS A 216 -20.85 13.47 26.79
N ALA A 217 -21.53 14.25 25.94
CA ALA A 217 -20.90 15.36 25.25
C ALA A 217 -21.74 16.62 25.35
N MET A 218 -21.11 17.72 25.74
CA MET A 218 -21.77 18.97 26.10
C MET A 218 -20.94 20.19 25.69
N GLY A 219 -21.47 21.39 25.93
CA GLY A 219 -20.84 22.65 25.57
C GLY A 219 -21.18 23.13 24.16
N SER A 220 -20.77 24.35 23.83
CA SER A 220 -21.17 25.06 22.60
C SER A 220 -20.00 25.63 21.80
N GLY A 221 -18.77 25.25 22.18
CA GLY A 221 -17.53 25.64 21.53
C GLY A 221 -17.54 25.46 20.00
N LYS A 222 -16.96 26.43 19.27
CA LYS A 222 -16.75 26.35 17.81
C LYS A 222 -15.38 25.71 17.50
N ASN A 223 -15.09 25.45 16.22
CA ASN A 223 -13.82 24.84 15.76
C ASN A 223 -13.50 23.51 16.45
N LYS A 224 -14.49 22.61 16.48
CA LYS A 224 -14.45 21.37 17.26
C LYS A 224 -13.39 20.40 16.74
N ILE A 225 -12.55 19.89 17.65
CA ILE A 225 -11.66 18.74 17.40
C ILE A 225 -12.51 17.52 17.08
N LYS A 226 -12.07 16.73 16.09
CA LYS A 226 -12.75 15.48 15.75
C LYS A 226 -12.53 14.45 16.86
N VAL A 227 -13.62 13.89 17.38
CA VAL A 227 -13.57 12.88 18.44
C VAL A 227 -14.13 11.57 17.91
N ARG A 228 -13.46 10.48 18.25
CA ARG A 228 -14.00 9.13 18.12
C ARG A 228 -14.17 8.54 19.50
N VAL A 229 -15.37 8.05 19.76
CA VAL A 229 -15.66 7.26 20.93
C VAL A 229 -15.78 5.82 20.47
N ILE A 230 -15.02 4.94 21.10
CA ILE A 230 -15.04 3.51 20.90
C ILE A 230 -15.58 2.93 22.19
N GLY A 231 -16.78 2.36 22.14
CA GLY A 231 -17.46 1.81 23.31
C GLY A 231 -16.65 0.67 23.92
N GLY A 232 -16.62 -0.46 23.22
CA GLY A 232 -15.78 -1.59 23.60
C GLY A 232 -16.65 -2.81 23.80
N GLN A 233 -16.47 -3.56 24.88
CA GLN A 233 -17.38 -4.67 25.19
C GLN A 233 -18.54 -4.19 26.06
N ASN A 234 -19.68 -4.89 25.99
CA ASN A 234 -20.94 -4.63 26.71
C ASN A 234 -21.79 -3.47 26.19
N ASN A 235 -22.59 -2.83 27.07
CA ASN A 235 -23.70 -1.97 26.68
C ASN A 235 -23.51 -0.55 27.20
N ASP A 236 -23.30 0.37 26.28
CA ASP A 236 -23.00 1.76 26.63
C ASP A 236 -24.22 2.67 26.51
N ILE A 237 -24.18 3.76 27.27
CA ILE A 237 -25.16 4.84 27.24
C ILE A 237 -24.53 6.09 26.63
N TYR A 238 -25.04 6.48 25.47
CA TYR A 238 -24.65 7.70 24.76
C TYR A 238 -25.67 8.81 24.98
N ASP A 239 -25.26 9.87 25.67
CA ASP A 239 -26.06 11.07 25.95
C ASP A 239 -25.32 12.32 25.45
N LEU A 240 -25.31 12.49 24.13
CA LEU A 240 -24.57 13.56 23.46
C LEU A 240 -25.50 14.75 23.18
N GLU A 241 -25.52 15.71 24.10
CA GLU A 241 -26.17 17.01 23.90
C GLU A 241 -25.50 17.80 22.75
N GLU A 242 -24.19 17.64 22.57
CA GLU A 242 -23.42 18.20 21.45
C GLU A 242 -22.59 17.12 20.74
N GLY A 243 -23.16 16.53 19.70
CA GLY A 243 -22.53 15.43 18.97
C GLY A 243 -21.73 15.81 17.72
N LYS A 244 -21.71 17.10 17.31
CA LYS A 244 -20.99 17.47 16.07
C LYS A 244 -19.50 17.15 16.19
N ALA A 245 -18.94 16.63 15.10
CA ALA A 245 -17.56 16.13 15.03
C ALA A 245 -17.26 14.93 15.95
N ILE A 246 -18.27 14.28 16.53
CA ILE A 246 -18.14 13.01 17.25
C ILE A 246 -18.57 11.86 16.32
N SER A 247 -17.75 10.81 16.26
CA SER A 247 -18.12 9.53 15.65
C SER A 247 -18.10 8.43 16.70
N ILE A 248 -19.22 7.76 16.89
CA ILE A 248 -19.36 6.62 17.80
C ILE A 248 -19.08 5.34 17.02
N TYR A 249 -18.22 4.49 17.58
CA TYR A 249 -17.88 3.15 17.11
C TYR A 249 -18.20 2.15 18.20
N ASP A 250 -19.05 1.18 17.88
CA ASP A 250 -19.52 0.21 18.85
C ASP A 250 -20.03 -1.06 18.16
N HIS A 251 -20.25 -2.11 18.93
CA HIS A 251 -20.82 -3.36 18.48
C HIS A 251 -22.27 -3.18 18.02
N LYS A 252 -22.59 -3.80 16.88
CA LYS A 252 -23.96 -3.81 16.35
C LYS A 252 -24.83 -4.82 17.11
N SER A 253 -24.22 -5.87 17.63
CA SER A 253 -24.86 -6.96 18.37
C SER A 253 -25.14 -6.68 19.84
N LYS A 254 -24.71 -5.53 20.38
CA LYS A 254 -24.91 -5.13 21.78
C LYS A 254 -26.07 -4.15 21.92
N ASP A 255 -26.72 -4.14 23.08
CA ASP A 255 -27.92 -3.36 23.35
C ASP A 255 -27.58 -1.94 23.85
N ASN A 256 -26.82 -1.22 23.02
CA ASN A 256 -26.38 0.15 23.31
C ASN A 256 -27.54 1.16 23.32
N THR A 257 -27.56 2.04 24.32
CA THR A 257 -28.61 3.05 24.52
C THR A 257 -28.16 4.41 24.01
N PHE A 258 -28.93 5.03 23.10
CA PHE A 258 -28.66 6.39 22.61
C PHE A 258 -29.76 7.35 23.05
N LYS A 259 -29.54 8.08 24.15
CA LYS A 259 -30.47 9.09 24.68
C LYS A 259 -30.49 10.35 23.81
N ALA A 260 -29.30 10.84 23.44
CA ALA A 260 -29.13 11.99 22.56
C ALA A 260 -27.92 11.78 21.63
N LYS A 261 -28.04 12.27 20.39
CA LYS A 261 -26.96 12.19 19.38
C LYS A 261 -26.55 13.55 18.85
N ASN A 262 -27.49 14.48 18.68
CA ASN A 262 -27.30 15.88 18.30
C ASN A 262 -26.15 16.15 17.29
N GLY A 263 -26.12 15.38 16.19
CA GLY A 263 -25.14 15.53 15.10
C GLY A 263 -23.98 14.53 15.10
N ALA A 264 -23.90 13.63 16.09
CA ALA A 264 -22.92 12.54 16.11
C ALA A 264 -23.18 11.52 15.01
N ARG A 265 -22.10 10.97 14.45
CA ARG A 265 -22.16 9.89 13.46
C ARG A 265 -22.05 8.55 14.19
N VAL A 266 -23.10 7.74 14.13
CA VAL A 266 -23.11 6.40 14.74
C VAL A 266 -22.65 5.37 13.70
N ARG A 267 -21.65 4.57 14.03
CA ARG A 267 -21.09 3.51 13.18
C ARG A 267 -21.02 2.20 13.97
N LEU A 268 -22.07 1.39 13.84
CA LEU A 268 -22.15 0.09 14.49
C LEU A 268 -21.67 -1.02 13.57
N SER A 269 -20.77 -1.86 14.07
CA SER A 269 -20.26 -3.05 13.38
C SER A 269 -19.79 -4.07 14.40
N ASP A 270 -19.81 -5.37 14.11
CA ASP A 270 -19.20 -6.37 14.98
C ASP A 270 -17.73 -6.66 14.59
N ASN A 271 -17.08 -5.68 13.96
CA ASN A 271 -15.68 -5.79 13.53
C ASN A 271 -14.75 -5.58 14.73
N TYR A 272 -14.01 -6.64 15.10
CA TYR A 272 -13.08 -6.65 16.22
C TYR A 272 -12.05 -5.51 16.15
N ASP A 273 -11.36 -5.34 15.01
CA ASP A 273 -10.29 -4.34 14.84
C ASP A 273 -10.76 -2.88 14.93
N THR A 274 -12.06 -2.64 14.75
CA THR A 274 -12.65 -1.31 14.81
C THR A 274 -13.12 -0.96 16.21
N ASN A 275 -13.63 -1.94 16.97
CA ASN A 275 -14.27 -1.69 18.26
C ASN A 275 -13.38 -1.96 19.47
N LEU A 276 -12.17 -2.50 19.28
CA LEU A 276 -11.29 -2.82 20.39
C LEU A 276 -10.04 -1.95 20.42
N TYR A 277 -9.56 -1.77 21.64
CA TYR A 277 -8.34 -1.03 21.90
C TYR A 277 -7.13 -1.76 21.33
N ASN A 278 -6.40 -1.07 20.48
CA ASN A 278 -5.09 -1.49 20.00
C ASN A 278 -4.10 -0.37 20.27
N PRO A 279 -3.17 -0.52 21.24
CA PRO A 279 -2.24 0.54 21.61
C PRO A 279 -1.34 0.97 20.44
N ARG A 280 -1.04 0.05 19.51
CA ARG A 280 -0.19 0.32 18.33
C ARG A 280 -0.93 1.02 17.19
N LYS A 281 -2.25 1.19 17.28
CA LYS A 281 -3.04 1.87 16.26
C LYS A 281 -2.78 3.38 16.34
N ASN A 282 -2.34 3.97 15.24
CA ASN A 282 -1.99 5.39 15.13
C ASN A 282 -2.54 6.01 13.83
N ILE A 283 -2.29 7.30 13.61
CA ILE A 283 -2.43 7.91 12.29
C ILE A 283 -1.05 7.92 11.63
N LEU A 284 -0.93 7.23 10.50
CA LEU A 284 0.32 7.16 9.74
C LEU A 284 0.04 7.42 8.26
N THR A 285 0.81 8.35 7.71
CA THR A 285 0.85 8.63 6.28
C THR A 285 2.23 8.27 5.75
N SER A 286 2.29 7.49 4.68
CA SER A 286 3.50 7.08 3.99
C SER A 286 3.40 7.33 2.49
N ASN A 287 4.56 7.53 1.86
CA ASN A 287 4.70 7.67 0.42
C ASN A 287 5.81 6.74 -0.07
N ALA A 288 5.58 6.08 -1.20
CA ALA A 288 6.58 5.31 -1.92
C ALA A 288 6.59 5.77 -3.39
N LEU A 289 7.71 6.34 -3.85
CA LEU A 289 7.96 6.74 -5.22
C LEU A 289 9.02 5.82 -5.82
N THR A 290 8.61 5.00 -6.78
CA THR A 290 9.36 3.84 -7.24
C THR A 290 9.53 3.90 -8.75
N PRO A 291 10.77 4.01 -9.26
CA PRO A 291 11.01 3.94 -10.70
C PRO A 291 11.02 2.49 -11.17
N ALA A 292 10.73 2.32 -12.46
CA ALA A 292 10.89 1.06 -13.18
C ALA A 292 11.49 1.34 -14.56
N ILE A 293 12.31 0.43 -15.04
CA ILE A 293 12.89 0.48 -16.38
C ILE A 293 12.65 -0.88 -17.01
N GLY A 294 12.28 -0.92 -18.27
CA GLY A 294 12.13 -2.17 -18.98
C GLY A 294 12.49 -2.06 -20.45
N PHE A 295 12.51 -3.20 -21.11
CA PHE A 295 12.64 -3.30 -22.55
C PHE A 295 11.84 -4.50 -23.05
N ASN A 296 11.16 -4.31 -24.18
CA ASN A 296 10.79 -5.39 -25.09
C ASN A 296 10.78 -4.84 -26.53
N PRO A 297 10.83 -5.69 -27.56
CA PRO A 297 10.89 -5.22 -28.95
C PRO A 297 9.69 -4.34 -29.37
N ASP A 298 8.50 -4.58 -28.82
CA ASP A 298 7.29 -3.81 -29.15
C ASP A 298 7.29 -2.41 -28.53
N ASP A 299 7.72 -2.26 -27.27
CA ASP A 299 7.78 -0.98 -26.56
C ASP A 299 9.12 -0.23 -26.76
N GLY A 300 10.17 -0.93 -27.18
CA GLY A 300 11.55 -0.49 -27.03
C GLY A 300 11.95 -0.40 -25.57
N PHE A 301 12.84 0.55 -25.25
CA PHE A 301 13.06 0.93 -23.84
C PHE A 301 11.80 1.57 -23.28
N LYS A 302 11.52 1.34 -22.00
CA LYS A 302 10.44 2.01 -21.28
C LYS A 302 10.89 2.50 -19.92
N LEU A 303 10.39 3.66 -19.55
CA LEU A 303 10.55 4.25 -18.22
C LEU A 303 9.18 4.30 -17.55
N GLY A 304 9.08 3.73 -16.37
CA GLY A 304 7.90 3.76 -15.53
C GLY A 304 8.19 4.47 -14.21
N ILE A 305 7.19 5.17 -13.69
CA ILE A 305 7.21 5.69 -12.31
C ILE A 305 5.91 5.33 -11.62
N GLN A 306 6.00 4.88 -10.37
CA GLN A 306 4.86 4.55 -9.54
C GLN A 306 4.95 5.32 -8.23
N ASN A 307 3.90 6.06 -7.91
CA ASN A 307 3.72 6.68 -6.61
C ASN A 307 2.56 6.01 -5.85
N VAL A 308 2.84 5.51 -4.66
CA VAL A 308 1.83 4.95 -3.74
C VAL A 308 1.82 5.79 -2.47
N TYR A 309 0.73 6.53 -2.27
CA TYR A 309 0.48 7.32 -1.08
C TYR A 309 -0.57 6.65 -0.22
N THR A 310 -0.16 6.18 0.96
CA THR A 310 -0.99 5.39 1.87
C THR A 310 -1.30 6.18 3.13
N ILE A 311 -2.58 6.24 3.48
CA ILE A 311 -3.07 6.84 4.71
C ILE A 311 -3.68 5.74 5.58
N ASN A 312 -3.13 5.56 6.77
CA ASN A 312 -3.64 4.71 7.84
C ASN A 312 -4.22 5.60 8.94
N GLY A 313 -5.54 5.75 8.97
CA GLY A 313 -6.29 6.39 10.03
C GLY A 313 -6.97 5.37 10.94
N PHE A 314 -8.12 5.74 11.51
CA PHE A 314 -8.86 4.86 12.43
C PHE A 314 -9.56 3.68 11.72
N ASN A 315 -10.37 3.94 10.68
CA ASN A 315 -11.09 2.91 9.94
C ASN A 315 -10.20 2.37 8.82
N ARG A 316 -9.81 1.09 8.87
CA ARG A 316 -8.79 0.49 8.00
C ARG A 316 -9.32 -0.80 7.40
N ASN A 317 -9.07 -1.04 6.11
CA ASN A 317 -9.38 -2.32 5.46
C ASN A 317 -8.56 -2.53 4.17
N PRO A 318 -7.27 -2.90 4.20
CA PRO A 318 -6.35 -2.89 5.34
C PRO A 318 -5.78 -1.49 5.63
N HIS A 319 -5.90 -0.55 4.69
CA HIS A 319 -5.53 0.86 4.86
C HIS A 319 -6.77 1.73 4.90
N THR A 320 -6.69 2.98 5.37
CA THR A 320 -7.86 3.89 5.32
C THR A 320 -8.06 4.42 3.92
N ARG A 321 -6.97 4.84 3.26
CA ARG A 321 -6.96 5.27 1.87
C ARG A 321 -5.63 4.91 1.23
N VAL A 322 -5.66 4.48 -0.01
CA VAL A 322 -4.46 4.30 -0.84
C VAL A 322 -4.69 5.02 -2.15
N HIS A 323 -3.74 5.86 -2.53
CA HIS A 323 -3.69 6.50 -3.84
C HIS A 323 -2.48 5.96 -4.59
N LYS A 324 -2.72 5.29 -5.71
CA LYS A 324 -1.69 4.75 -6.59
C LYS A 324 -1.74 5.50 -7.91
N ILE A 325 -0.63 6.13 -8.29
CA ILE A 325 -0.44 6.73 -9.61
C ILE A 325 0.71 5.99 -10.29
N THR A 326 0.53 5.56 -11.53
CA THR A 326 1.59 5.01 -12.37
C THR A 326 1.64 5.77 -13.67
N ALA A 327 2.83 6.11 -14.16
CA ALA A 327 3.01 6.66 -15.49
C ALA A 327 4.10 5.89 -16.24
N GLY A 328 3.87 5.65 -17.53
CA GLY A 328 4.78 4.95 -18.43
C GLY A 328 5.12 5.79 -19.65
N TYR A 329 6.36 5.67 -20.13
CA TYR A 329 6.80 6.23 -21.41
C TYR A 329 7.54 5.16 -22.21
N TYR A 330 7.16 4.99 -23.48
CA TYR A 330 7.60 3.94 -24.39
C TYR A 330 8.41 4.54 -25.54
N PHE A 331 9.72 4.28 -25.57
CA PHE A 331 10.64 5.00 -26.45
C PHE A 331 10.54 4.56 -27.93
N ALA A 332 10.06 3.35 -28.22
CA ALA A 332 9.92 2.92 -29.61
C ALA A 332 8.80 3.65 -30.36
N THR A 333 7.77 4.09 -29.65
CA THR A 333 6.56 4.70 -30.25
C THR A 333 6.33 6.14 -29.81
N ASN A 334 7.13 6.63 -28.85
CA ASN A 334 6.89 7.87 -28.10
C ASN A 334 5.52 7.86 -27.40
N GLY A 335 4.99 6.67 -27.11
CA GLY A 335 3.74 6.47 -26.39
C GLY A 335 3.90 6.77 -24.91
N TYR A 336 2.79 7.12 -24.26
CA TYR A 336 2.75 7.30 -22.82
C TYR A 336 1.36 7.01 -22.26
N ASP A 337 1.33 6.59 -21.01
CA ASP A 337 0.08 6.36 -20.27
C ASP A 337 0.22 6.78 -18.80
N ILE A 338 -0.91 7.15 -18.20
CA ILE A 338 -1.03 7.52 -16.80
C ILE A 338 -2.25 6.80 -16.24
N ASN A 339 -2.06 6.06 -15.15
CA ASN A 339 -3.13 5.37 -14.43
C ASN A 339 -3.21 5.87 -12.99
N TYR A 340 -4.43 6.01 -12.49
CA TYR A 340 -4.74 6.30 -11.10
C TYR A 340 -5.67 5.23 -10.53
N THR A 341 -5.42 4.82 -9.30
CA THR A 341 -6.33 3.99 -8.50
C THR A 341 -6.39 4.54 -7.07
N GLY A 342 -7.59 4.86 -6.62
CA GLY A 342 -7.91 5.23 -5.24
C GLY A 342 -8.73 4.14 -4.57
N GLU A 343 -8.27 3.63 -3.43
CA GLU A 343 -9.02 2.68 -2.59
C GLU A 343 -9.35 3.35 -1.25
N PHE A 344 -10.62 3.34 -0.85
CA PHE A 344 -11.12 4.01 0.36
C PHE A 344 -11.87 3.02 1.24
N ALA A 345 -11.41 2.84 2.48
CA ALA A 345 -11.93 1.77 3.33
C ALA A 345 -13.29 2.05 3.97
N GLY A 346 -14.08 0.97 4.05
CA GLY A 346 -15.24 0.87 4.93
C GLY A 346 -16.38 1.81 4.58
N VAL A 347 -16.69 1.93 3.29
CA VAL A 347 -17.90 2.63 2.82
C VAL A 347 -19.15 1.82 3.18
N PHE A 348 -19.05 0.48 3.15
CA PHE A 348 -20.10 -0.45 3.61
C PHE A 348 -19.48 -1.60 4.42
N ASN A 349 -19.18 -1.38 5.71
CA ASN A 349 -18.73 -2.39 6.69
C ASN A 349 -17.93 -3.58 6.10
N GLY A 350 -16.65 -3.36 5.82
CA GLY A 350 -15.76 -4.37 5.20
C GLY A 350 -15.66 -4.31 3.68
N VAL A 351 -16.46 -3.45 3.03
CA VAL A 351 -16.34 -3.14 1.60
C VAL A 351 -15.71 -1.76 1.40
N ASN A 352 -14.74 -1.70 0.49
CA ASN A 352 -14.02 -0.50 0.10
C ASN A 352 -14.62 0.09 -1.17
N LEU A 353 -14.56 1.41 -1.31
CA LEU A 353 -14.83 2.11 -2.57
C LEU A 353 -13.55 2.18 -3.39
N LEU A 354 -13.69 1.93 -4.69
CA LEU A 354 -12.64 2.12 -5.69
C LEU A 354 -13.00 3.27 -6.62
N VAL A 355 -11.99 4.05 -6.98
CA VAL A 355 -12.04 5.03 -8.06
C VAL A 355 -10.82 4.81 -8.93
N ASN A 356 -10.97 4.69 -10.24
CA ASN A 356 -9.85 4.58 -11.16
C ASN A 356 -9.97 5.58 -12.30
N GLY A 357 -8.82 5.89 -12.89
CA GLY A 357 -8.74 6.63 -14.15
C GLY A 357 -7.54 6.17 -14.94
N ARG A 358 -7.65 6.17 -16.26
CA ARG A 358 -6.54 5.91 -17.18
C ARG A 358 -6.58 6.92 -18.32
N PHE A 359 -5.40 7.40 -18.70
CA PHE A 359 -5.20 8.20 -19.89
C PHE A 359 -4.03 7.61 -20.67
N ALA A 360 -4.24 7.28 -21.94
CA ALA A 360 -3.20 6.90 -22.87
C ALA A 360 -3.19 7.92 -24.02
N GLY A 361 -2.01 8.49 -24.32
CA GLY A 361 -1.87 9.49 -25.36
C GLY A 361 -2.06 8.91 -26.77
N PRO A 362 -2.20 9.78 -27.81
CA PRO A 362 -2.44 9.34 -29.19
C PRO A 362 -1.28 8.56 -29.80
N THR A 363 -0.08 8.62 -29.21
CA THR A 363 1.09 7.85 -29.63
C THR A 363 1.21 6.52 -28.88
N PHE A 364 0.33 6.22 -27.93
CA PHE A 364 0.24 4.89 -27.33
C PHE A 364 -0.18 3.87 -28.39
N THR A 365 0.39 2.68 -28.34
CA THR A 365 0.20 1.68 -29.40
C THR A 365 -0.13 0.32 -28.82
N GLU A 366 -1.05 -0.36 -29.48
CA GLU A 366 -1.25 -1.80 -29.38
C GLU A 366 -0.92 -2.42 -30.74
N ASN A 367 -0.56 -3.71 -30.79
CA ASN A 367 -0.35 -4.35 -32.08
C ASN A 367 -1.64 -5.01 -32.59
N PHE A 368 -1.77 -5.13 -33.90
CA PHE A 368 -2.83 -5.88 -34.56
C PHE A 368 -2.33 -6.54 -35.85
N PHE A 369 -2.50 -7.84 -35.95
CA PHE A 369 -2.05 -8.68 -37.08
C PHE A 369 -3.22 -9.23 -37.91
N GLY A 370 -4.44 -8.80 -37.61
CA GLY A 370 -5.66 -9.39 -38.16
C GLY A 370 -6.32 -10.40 -37.21
N ILE A 371 -7.50 -10.84 -37.61
CA ILE A 371 -8.34 -11.77 -36.86
C ILE A 371 -8.08 -13.19 -37.36
N GLY A 372 -7.79 -14.12 -36.46
CA GLY A 372 -7.57 -15.52 -36.78
C GLY A 372 -6.33 -16.10 -36.11
N ASN A 373 -6.30 -17.43 -36.05
CA ASN A 373 -5.18 -18.18 -35.50
C ASN A 373 -4.00 -18.28 -36.48
N ASP A 374 -4.29 -18.20 -37.77
CA ASP A 374 -3.28 -18.30 -38.85
C ASP A 374 -2.84 -16.92 -39.37
N SER A 375 -3.03 -15.85 -38.59
CA SER A 375 -2.64 -14.49 -39.01
C SER A 375 -1.13 -14.37 -39.26
N GLU A 376 -0.75 -13.73 -40.37
CA GLU A 376 0.64 -13.58 -40.77
C GLU A 376 1.33 -12.41 -40.05
N ASN A 377 2.64 -12.54 -39.81
CA ASN A 377 3.48 -11.44 -39.33
C ASN A 377 4.30 -10.90 -40.51
N LEU A 378 3.81 -9.84 -41.13
CA LEU A 378 4.38 -9.26 -42.35
C LEU A 378 5.51 -8.24 -42.08
N GLN A 379 6.15 -8.30 -40.92
CA GLN A 379 7.20 -7.36 -40.52
C GLN A 379 8.42 -7.37 -41.47
N ASP A 380 8.72 -8.50 -42.11
CA ASP A 380 9.87 -8.62 -43.01
C ASP A 380 9.61 -7.93 -44.36
N ASP A 381 8.34 -7.74 -44.71
CA ASP A 381 7.90 -7.09 -45.95
C ASP A 381 7.61 -5.58 -45.75
N PHE A 382 7.04 -5.19 -44.60
CA PHE A 382 6.52 -3.82 -44.34
C PHE A 382 7.12 -3.11 -43.12
N ASP A 383 8.17 -3.66 -42.51
CA ASP A 383 8.76 -3.22 -41.23
C ASP A 383 7.88 -3.52 -39.99
N PHE A 384 8.53 -3.50 -38.84
CA PHE A 384 7.99 -3.81 -37.53
C PHE A 384 6.80 -2.92 -37.13
N ASP A 385 6.81 -1.68 -37.63
CA ASP A 385 5.80 -0.66 -37.36
C ASP A 385 4.44 -0.95 -38.02
N TYR A 386 4.41 -1.74 -39.10
CA TYR A 386 3.21 -1.98 -39.88
C TYR A 386 2.00 -2.47 -39.05
N ASN A 387 2.25 -3.32 -38.05
CA ASN A 387 1.20 -3.86 -37.18
C ASN A 387 0.87 -3.00 -35.95
N ARG A 388 1.58 -1.88 -35.71
CA ARG A 388 1.30 -1.00 -34.57
C ARG A 388 0.10 -0.11 -34.87
N VAL A 389 -0.94 -0.23 -34.06
CA VAL A 389 -2.13 0.61 -34.08
C VAL A 389 -2.04 1.62 -32.96
N ARG A 390 -2.14 2.90 -33.31
CA ARG A 390 -2.14 4.01 -32.34
C ARG A 390 -3.53 4.16 -31.74
N ILE A 391 -3.62 4.15 -30.42
CA ILE A 391 -4.88 4.18 -29.68
C ILE A 391 -4.77 5.20 -28.54
N SER A 392 -5.59 6.24 -28.59
CA SER A 392 -5.80 7.15 -27.47
C SER A 392 -6.94 6.62 -26.59
N GLU A 393 -6.74 6.65 -25.28
CA GLU A 393 -7.76 6.24 -24.31
C GLU A 393 -7.98 7.27 -23.21
N ALA A 394 -9.23 7.50 -22.84
CA ALA A 394 -9.62 8.15 -21.60
C ALA A 394 -10.67 7.31 -20.86
N THR A 395 -10.30 6.81 -19.68
CA THR A 395 -11.14 5.94 -18.87
C THR A 395 -11.35 6.54 -17.48
N VAL A 396 -12.58 6.50 -16.98
CA VAL A 396 -12.92 6.77 -15.58
C VAL A 396 -13.80 5.65 -15.06
N GLY A 397 -13.56 5.22 -13.82
CA GLY A 397 -14.37 4.15 -13.23
C GLY A 397 -14.60 4.29 -11.74
N LEU A 398 -15.66 3.62 -11.30
CA LEU A 398 -16.10 3.50 -9.92
C LEU A 398 -16.39 2.04 -9.61
N GLY A 399 -16.00 1.61 -8.43
CA GLY A 399 -16.15 0.21 -8.06
C GLY A 399 -16.15 -0.02 -6.57
N ILE A 400 -16.24 -1.28 -6.20
CA ILE A 400 -16.15 -1.74 -4.82
C ILE A 400 -15.20 -2.93 -4.74
N LYS A 401 -14.55 -3.07 -3.57
CA LYS A 401 -13.67 -4.19 -3.27
C LYS A 401 -13.96 -4.74 -1.89
N TYR A 402 -14.17 -6.05 -1.84
CA TYR A 402 -14.29 -6.81 -0.62
C TYR A 402 -13.01 -7.64 -0.43
N ASN A 403 -12.32 -7.42 0.70
CA ASN A 403 -11.17 -8.23 1.09
C ASN A 403 -11.71 -9.41 1.92
N GLY A 404 -11.60 -10.62 1.37
CA GLY A 404 -11.96 -11.84 2.07
C GLY A 404 -10.79 -12.39 2.89
N GLU A 405 -11.00 -13.56 3.48
CA GLU A 405 -9.96 -14.26 4.24
C GLU A 405 -8.98 -15.00 3.32
N TYR A 406 -7.84 -15.42 3.89
CA TYR A 406 -6.85 -16.32 3.26
C TYR A 406 -6.33 -15.88 1.89
N GLY A 407 -6.23 -14.57 1.65
CA GLY A 407 -5.72 -14.01 0.39
C GLY A 407 -6.76 -13.89 -0.72
N SER A 408 -8.05 -14.04 -0.41
CA SER A 408 -9.14 -13.82 -1.37
C SER A 408 -9.61 -12.37 -1.40
N ASN A 409 -10.04 -11.89 -2.57
CA ASN A 409 -10.78 -10.64 -2.70
C ASN A 409 -11.73 -10.69 -3.90
N LEU A 410 -12.80 -9.88 -3.82
CA LEU A 410 -13.77 -9.68 -4.89
C LEU A 410 -13.83 -8.19 -5.22
N THR A 411 -13.63 -7.85 -6.48
CA THR A 411 -13.72 -6.49 -7.00
C THR A 411 -14.83 -6.41 -8.03
N ILE A 412 -15.69 -5.39 -7.94
CA ILE A 412 -16.68 -5.05 -8.97
C ILE A 412 -16.36 -3.63 -9.43
N LEU A 413 -16.19 -3.43 -10.74
CA LEU A 413 -15.77 -2.15 -11.31
C LEU A 413 -16.59 -1.84 -12.55
N SER A 414 -17.11 -0.61 -12.63
CA SER A 414 -17.73 -0.06 -13.84
C SER A 414 -16.91 1.11 -14.35
N ASN A 415 -16.54 1.07 -15.63
CA ASN A 415 -15.74 2.06 -16.33
C ASN A 415 -16.54 2.68 -17.47
N LEU A 416 -16.41 4.00 -17.64
CA LEU A 416 -16.70 4.69 -18.89
C LEU A 416 -15.37 4.90 -19.62
N GLN A 417 -15.27 4.39 -20.85
CA GLN A 417 -14.05 4.37 -21.67
C GLN A 417 -14.31 5.13 -22.97
N GLY A 418 -13.47 6.08 -23.31
CA GLY A 418 -13.42 6.70 -24.64
C GLY A 418 -12.16 6.23 -25.35
N ILE A 419 -12.32 5.51 -26.45
CA ILE A 419 -11.23 4.91 -27.23
C ILE A 419 -11.27 5.49 -28.63
N GLU A 420 -10.12 5.91 -29.13
CA GLU A 420 -9.95 6.50 -30.45
C GLU A 420 -8.76 5.85 -31.13
N VAL A 421 -8.99 5.35 -32.35
CA VAL A 421 -7.95 4.77 -33.19
C VAL A 421 -7.44 5.89 -34.08
N GLU A 422 -6.14 6.15 -34.05
CA GLU A 422 -5.56 7.21 -34.88
C GLU A 422 -5.38 6.74 -36.33
N GLU A 423 -5.70 7.61 -37.27
CA GLU A 423 -5.42 7.41 -38.70
C GLU A 423 -3.91 7.42 -38.92
N GLY A 424 -3.35 6.30 -39.40
CA GLY A 424 -1.91 6.16 -39.63
C GLY A 424 -1.62 5.65 -41.02
N ASN A 425 -0.88 6.41 -41.83
CA ASN A 425 -0.45 5.93 -43.15
C ASN A 425 0.44 4.69 -43.04
N GLU A 426 0.32 3.80 -44.03
CA GLU A 426 1.16 2.60 -44.18
C GLU A 426 1.08 1.68 -42.94
N ARG A 427 -0.13 1.47 -42.41
CA ARG A 427 -0.40 0.56 -41.29
C ARG A 427 -1.38 -0.53 -41.72
N PHE A 428 -1.24 -1.71 -41.12
CA PHE A 428 -2.14 -2.83 -41.36
C PHE A 428 -3.60 -2.47 -41.11
N ILE A 429 -3.88 -1.68 -40.07
CA ILE A 429 -5.24 -1.26 -39.74
C ILE A 429 -5.86 -0.35 -40.81
N THR A 430 -5.08 0.54 -41.41
CA THR A 430 -5.55 1.44 -42.48
C THR A 430 -5.70 0.72 -43.82
N ASP A 431 -4.88 -0.30 -44.07
CA ASP A 431 -5.03 -1.15 -45.26
C ASP A 431 -6.30 -2.02 -45.16
N LEU A 432 -6.68 -2.42 -43.94
CA LEU A 432 -7.89 -3.20 -43.68
C LEU A 432 -9.15 -2.32 -43.65
N ILE A 433 -9.07 -1.13 -43.06
CA ILE A 433 -10.19 -0.20 -42.86
C ILE A 433 -9.76 1.17 -43.37
N ASP A 434 -10.03 1.44 -44.64
CA ASP A 434 -9.61 2.69 -45.28
C ASP A 434 -10.31 3.91 -44.64
N PRO A 435 -9.55 4.90 -44.10
CA PRO A 435 -10.09 6.12 -43.50
C PRO A 435 -10.98 6.95 -44.44
N GLU A 436 -10.70 6.96 -45.75
CA GLU A 436 -11.51 7.74 -46.70
C GLU A 436 -12.92 7.17 -46.87
N THR A 437 -13.06 5.85 -46.72
CA THR A 437 -14.33 5.14 -46.88
C THR A 437 -15.01 4.82 -45.55
N ASN A 438 -14.27 4.79 -44.44
CA ASN A 438 -14.78 4.46 -43.10
C ASN A 438 -14.31 5.48 -42.02
N PRO A 439 -14.58 6.79 -42.19
CA PRO A 439 -14.11 7.81 -41.24
C PRO A 439 -14.64 7.57 -39.82
N ASP A 440 -15.89 7.12 -39.67
CA ASP A 440 -16.53 6.79 -38.39
C ASP A 440 -15.79 5.69 -37.59
N PHE A 441 -14.90 4.91 -38.22
CA PHE A 441 -14.09 3.92 -37.50
C PHE A 441 -13.07 4.59 -36.58
N TYR A 442 -12.50 5.71 -37.04
CA TYR A 442 -11.42 6.45 -36.41
C TYR A 442 -11.91 7.51 -35.42
N GLU A 443 -13.21 7.83 -35.43
CA GLU A 443 -13.80 8.69 -34.42
C GLU A 443 -13.76 8.05 -33.02
N ARG A 444 -13.69 8.89 -31.99
CA ARG A 444 -13.69 8.43 -30.59
C ARG A 444 -15.01 7.77 -30.22
N LYS A 445 -14.95 6.49 -29.90
CA LYS A 445 -16.08 5.68 -29.46
C LYS A 445 -16.11 5.52 -27.95
N TRP A 446 -17.31 5.53 -27.40
CA TRP A 446 -17.54 5.43 -25.96
C TRP A 446 -18.15 4.08 -25.58
N TYR A 447 -17.64 3.52 -24.49
CA TYR A 447 -18.02 2.22 -23.96
C TYR A 447 -18.26 2.28 -22.47
N VAL A 448 -19.25 1.50 -22.00
CA VAL A 448 -19.44 1.18 -20.59
C VAL A 448 -18.99 -0.26 -20.36
N ASP A 449 -17.90 -0.44 -19.62
CA ASP A 449 -17.35 -1.74 -19.22
C ASP A 449 -17.68 -2.01 -17.75
N THR A 450 -18.41 -3.09 -17.46
CA THR A 450 -18.67 -3.52 -16.08
C THR A 450 -18.15 -4.93 -15.87
N LYS A 451 -17.33 -5.12 -14.83
CA LYS A 451 -16.69 -6.41 -14.54
C LYS A 451 -16.64 -6.74 -13.06
N ALA A 452 -16.68 -8.04 -12.78
CA ALA A 452 -16.41 -8.62 -11.49
C ALA A 452 -15.16 -9.51 -11.57
N THR A 453 -14.19 -9.27 -10.70
CA THR A 453 -12.94 -10.04 -10.60
C THR A 453 -12.85 -10.67 -9.22
N TYR A 454 -12.77 -12.00 -9.19
CA TYR A 454 -12.40 -12.74 -7.98
C TYR A 454 -10.93 -13.12 -8.08
N ASN A 455 -10.15 -12.81 -7.04
CA ASN A 455 -8.75 -13.19 -6.94
C ASN A 455 -8.52 -13.98 -5.64
N TYR A 456 -7.69 -15.02 -5.72
CA TYR A 456 -7.16 -15.78 -4.60
C TYR A 456 -5.66 -15.99 -4.79
N GLU A 457 -4.88 -15.56 -3.80
CA GLU A 457 -3.43 -15.72 -3.79
C GLU A 457 -2.95 -16.33 -2.48
N SER A 458 -2.13 -17.37 -2.59
CA SER A 458 -1.47 -18.00 -1.44
C SER A 458 -0.06 -18.38 -1.83
N TYR A 459 0.93 -17.80 -1.15
CA TYR A 459 2.35 -18.05 -1.40
C TYR A 459 3.08 -18.26 -0.07
N ASP A 460 4.05 -19.18 -0.05
CA ASP A 460 4.95 -19.31 1.10
C ASP A 460 5.94 -18.14 1.20
N ASN A 461 6.36 -17.60 0.06
CA ASN A 461 7.15 -16.38 -0.04
C ASN A 461 6.71 -15.63 -1.31
N LYS A 462 6.33 -14.35 -1.21
CA LYS A 462 5.84 -13.57 -2.36
C LYS A 462 6.94 -13.25 -3.38
N LEU A 463 8.17 -12.99 -2.93
CA LEU A 463 9.30 -12.62 -3.79
C LEU A 463 9.83 -13.81 -4.58
N ASN A 464 9.97 -14.95 -3.92
CA ASN A 464 10.42 -16.19 -4.54
C ASN A 464 9.59 -17.39 -4.04
N PRO A 465 8.38 -17.58 -4.60
CA PRO A 465 7.52 -18.66 -4.17
C PRO A 465 8.12 -20.03 -4.48
N THR A 466 8.14 -20.90 -3.47
CA THR A 466 8.47 -22.32 -3.66
C THR A 466 7.22 -23.20 -3.60
N ARG A 467 6.18 -22.70 -2.95
CA ARG A 467 4.83 -23.27 -2.93
C ARG A 467 3.81 -22.15 -3.00
N GLY A 468 2.85 -22.26 -3.90
CA GLY A 468 1.79 -21.29 -3.97
C GLY A 468 0.79 -21.53 -5.07
N MET A 469 -0.29 -20.76 -5.02
CA MET A 469 -1.38 -20.78 -5.96
C MET A 469 -1.85 -19.34 -6.22
N ILE A 470 -2.15 -19.06 -7.48
CA ILE A 470 -2.94 -17.91 -7.90
C ILE A 470 -4.15 -18.42 -8.67
N PHE A 471 -5.32 -17.93 -8.29
CA PHE A 471 -6.54 -18.12 -9.06
C PHE A 471 -7.23 -16.77 -9.22
N GLU A 472 -7.33 -16.32 -10.46
CA GLU A 472 -8.00 -15.08 -10.81
C GLU A 472 -9.04 -15.40 -11.87
N THR A 473 -10.25 -14.86 -11.70
CA THR A 473 -11.27 -14.96 -12.74
C THR A 473 -12.01 -13.66 -12.86
N THR A 474 -12.15 -13.19 -14.10
CA THR A 474 -12.91 -11.98 -14.41
C THR A 474 -14.08 -12.33 -15.31
N ILE A 475 -15.27 -11.89 -14.94
CA ILE A 475 -16.45 -11.89 -15.79
C ILE A 475 -16.88 -10.44 -15.99
N GLY A 476 -17.20 -10.05 -17.22
CA GLY A 476 -17.61 -8.68 -17.50
C GLY A 476 -18.35 -8.54 -18.81
N GLY A 477 -18.82 -7.33 -19.04
CA GLY A 477 -19.46 -6.94 -20.28
C GLY A 477 -19.11 -5.51 -20.65
N THR A 478 -18.91 -5.28 -21.93
CA THR A 478 -18.65 -3.98 -22.53
C THR A 478 -19.81 -3.65 -23.47
N ILE A 479 -20.42 -2.48 -23.28
CA ILE A 479 -21.53 -1.99 -24.09
C ILE A 479 -21.07 -0.71 -24.78
N ALA A 480 -21.16 -0.64 -26.11
CA ALA A 480 -20.93 0.61 -26.82
C ALA A 480 -22.13 1.55 -26.61
N THR A 481 -21.87 2.82 -26.34
CA THR A 481 -22.94 3.78 -25.99
C THR A 481 -23.75 4.25 -27.20
N GLU A 482 -23.15 4.18 -28.39
CA GLU A 482 -23.76 4.61 -29.65
C GLU A 482 -24.51 3.48 -30.34
N ASP A 483 -23.95 2.26 -30.29
CA ASP A 483 -24.52 1.06 -30.91
C ASP A 483 -24.46 -0.12 -29.95
N VAL A 484 -25.56 -0.37 -29.24
CA VAL A 484 -25.64 -1.45 -28.25
C VAL A 484 -25.46 -2.84 -28.88
N ASP A 485 -25.66 -3.01 -30.18
CA ASP A 485 -25.40 -4.29 -30.85
C ASP A 485 -23.90 -4.61 -30.94
N GLN A 486 -23.02 -3.60 -30.74
CA GLN A 486 -21.56 -3.75 -30.56
C GLN A 486 -21.18 -4.01 -29.10
N SER A 487 -21.99 -4.82 -28.40
CA SER A 487 -21.70 -5.25 -27.03
C SER A 487 -21.01 -6.60 -26.98
N LEU A 488 -20.18 -6.78 -25.95
CA LEU A 488 -19.40 -7.98 -25.70
C LEU A 488 -19.60 -8.43 -24.26
N LEU A 489 -19.83 -9.73 -24.04
CA LEU A 489 -19.60 -10.36 -22.75
C LEU A 489 -18.27 -11.12 -22.78
N TYR A 490 -17.48 -11.04 -21.71
CA TYR A 490 -16.21 -11.73 -21.64
C TYR A 490 -16.00 -12.47 -20.31
N PHE A 491 -15.26 -13.57 -20.39
CA PHE A 491 -14.82 -14.38 -19.26
C PHE A 491 -13.33 -14.69 -19.37
N LYS A 492 -12.54 -14.34 -18.35
CA LYS A 492 -11.08 -14.46 -18.32
C LYS A 492 -10.62 -15.24 -17.08
N PRO A 493 -10.47 -16.58 -17.15
CA PRO A 493 -9.90 -17.38 -16.08
C PRO A 493 -8.37 -17.40 -16.15
N LYS A 494 -7.73 -17.43 -14.98
CA LYS A 494 -6.29 -17.62 -14.80
C LYS A 494 -6.03 -18.48 -13.57
N LEU A 495 -5.20 -19.49 -13.72
CA LEU A 495 -4.81 -20.38 -12.63
C LEU A 495 -3.30 -20.64 -12.73
N GLY A 496 -2.59 -20.50 -11.62
CA GLY A 496 -1.16 -20.77 -11.57
C GLY A 496 -0.75 -21.44 -10.28
N PHE A 497 0.32 -22.24 -10.35
CA PHE A 497 0.87 -22.97 -9.23
C PHE A 497 2.39 -22.85 -9.18
N TYR A 498 2.93 -22.85 -7.97
CA TYR A 498 4.35 -23.06 -7.68
C TYR A 498 4.49 -24.35 -6.87
N ASN A 499 5.31 -25.28 -7.37
CA ASN A 499 5.52 -26.57 -6.74
C ASN A 499 7.00 -26.90 -6.63
N ALA A 500 7.55 -26.84 -5.42
CA ALA A 500 8.88 -27.34 -5.12
C ALA A 500 8.97 -28.86 -5.39
N ILE A 501 9.84 -29.25 -6.31
CA ILE A 501 10.10 -30.67 -6.67
C ILE A 501 11.37 -31.23 -6.01
N SER A 502 12.01 -30.44 -5.15
CA SER A 502 13.23 -30.80 -4.43
C SER A 502 13.05 -30.59 -2.93
N ARG A 503 13.70 -31.43 -2.10
CA ARG A 503 13.61 -31.33 -0.64
C ARG A 503 14.14 -30.01 -0.09
N ASN A 504 15.19 -29.46 -0.71
CA ASN A 504 15.74 -28.14 -0.37
C ASN A 504 14.97 -26.97 -1.00
N ARG A 505 13.88 -27.25 -1.73
CA ARG A 505 12.98 -26.29 -2.39
C ARG A 505 13.66 -25.34 -3.38
N LYS A 506 14.85 -25.68 -3.89
CA LYS A 506 15.55 -24.87 -4.90
C LYS A 506 14.98 -25.06 -6.30
N TRP A 507 14.60 -26.28 -6.63
CA TRP A 507 13.91 -26.61 -7.87
C TRP A 507 12.39 -26.48 -7.69
N VAL A 508 11.79 -25.61 -8.50
CA VAL A 508 10.35 -25.29 -8.46
C VAL A 508 9.80 -25.36 -9.88
N ILE A 509 8.68 -26.05 -10.05
CA ILE A 509 7.87 -25.95 -11.27
C ILE A 509 6.84 -24.86 -11.06
N LYS A 510 6.84 -23.86 -11.93
CA LYS A 510 5.76 -22.87 -12.05
C LYS A 510 4.92 -23.26 -13.25
N SER A 511 3.62 -23.39 -13.08
CA SER A 511 2.68 -23.64 -14.19
C SER A 511 1.61 -22.59 -14.17
N THR A 512 1.22 -22.06 -15.33
CA THR A 512 0.12 -21.10 -15.46
C THR A 512 -0.76 -21.51 -16.63
N ILE A 513 -2.08 -21.44 -16.45
CA ILE A 513 -3.05 -21.48 -17.53
C ILE A 513 -3.87 -20.19 -17.49
N LEU A 514 -4.21 -19.67 -18.65
CA LEU A 514 -5.08 -18.52 -18.80
C LEU A 514 -5.94 -18.68 -20.04
N GLY A 515 -7.07 -17.99 -20.07
CA GLY A 515 -7.90 -17.90 -21.26
C GLY A 515 -8.75 -16.65 -21.29
N GLN A 516 -9.37 -16.42 -22.43
CA GLN A 516 -10.39 -15.40 -22.63
C GLN A 516 -11.47 -15.98 -23.54
N ILE A 517 -12.73 -15.81 -23.16
CA ILE A 517 -13.88 -16.21 -23.97
C ILE A 517 -14.73 -14.97 -24.15
N ASN A 518 -14.90 -14.55 -25.40
CA ASN A 518 -15.79 -13.46 -25.79
C ASN A 518 -17.10 -14.04 -26.35
N VAL A 519 -18.22 -13.42 -26.00
CA VAL A 519 -19.58 -13.75 -26.48
C VAL A 519 -20.21 -12.47 -27.03
N GLY A 520 -20.62 -12.52 -28.30
CA GLY A 520 -21.05 -11.37 -29.09
C GLY A 520 -20.42 -11.47 -30.50
N ASN A 521 -20.94 -10.69 -31.45
CA ASN A 521 -20.53 -10.82 -32.86
C ASN A 521 -19.95 -9.52 -33.47
N ASN A 522 -20.20 -8.35 -32.87
CA ASN A 522 -19.94 -7.05 -33.50
C ASN A 522 -19.03 -6.12 -32.66
N TYR A 523 -18.11 -6.68 -31.86
CA TYR A 523 -17.20 -5.89 -31.03
C TYR A 523 -15.90 -5.55 -31.78
N GLN A 524 -15.17 -4.55 -31.30
CA GLN A 524 -14.02 -3.98 -32.00
C GLN A 524 -12.75 -4.82 -31.82
N PHE A 525 -11.75 -4.63 -32.71
CA PHE A 525 -10.53 -5.45 -32.71
C PHE A 525 -9.75 -5.37 -31.39
N PHE A 526 -9.68 -4.19 -30.75
CA PHE A 526 -9.06 -3.97 -29.44
C PHE A 526 -9.83 -4.62 -28.27
N GLN A 527 -10.96 -5.27 -28.53
CA GLN A 527 -11.74 -6.04 -27.54
C GLN A 527 -11.60 -7.55 -27.73
N LEU A 528 -10.85 -8.01 -28.74
CA LEU A 528 -10.64 -9.42 -29.03
C LEU A 528 -9.90 -10.16 -27.90
N ALA A 529 -9.99 -11.48 -27.92
CA ALA A 529 -9.15 -12.35 -27.13
C ALA A 529 -7.77 -12.44 -27.78
N GLU A 530 -6.73 -12.08 -27.03
CA GLU A 530 -5.38 -11.91 -27.57
C GLU A 530 -4.37 -12.84 -26.90
N LEU A 531 -3.36 -13.28 -27.66
CA LEU A 531 -2.18 -13.97 -27.18
C LEU A 531 -0.89 -13.32 -27.69
N GLY A 532 0.17 -13.43 -26.90
CA GLY A 532 1.49 -12.91 -27.24
C GLY A 532 2.13 -12.18 -26.06
N GLN A 533 3.40 -12.50 -25.79
CA GLN A 533 4.25 -11.99 -24.73
C GLN A 533 3.63 -11.95 -23.31
N ASN A 534 2.75 -10.99 -23.04
CA ASN A 534 2.19 -10.69 -21.73
C ASN A 534 1.12 -11.71 -21.29
N ASN A 535 0.43 -12.33 -22.25
CA ASN A 535 -0.67 -13.27 -21.98
C ASN A 535 -0.32 -14.69 -22.47
N GLY A 536 0.92 -15.12 -22.24
CA GLY A 536 1.47 -16.36 -22.78
C GLY A 536 2.12 -16.14 -24.15
N LEU A 537 2.76 -17.18 -24.69
CA LEU A 537 3.53 -17.08 -25.93
C LEU A 537 4.62 -15.98 -25.84
N ARG A 538 5.46 -16.05 -24.80
CA ARG A 538 6.57 -15.14 -24.49
C ARG A 538 7.54 -14.86 -25.65
N GLY A 539 7.66 -15.79 -26.58
CA GLY A 539 8.47 -15.75 -27.80
C GLY A 539 7.82 -15.01 -28.97
N TYR A 540 6.59 -14.53 -28.83
CA TYR A 540 5.86 -13.79 -29.87
C TYR A 540 5.67 -12.31 -29.52
N ARG A 541 5.30 -11.48 -30.51
CA ARG A 541 4.96 -10.05 -30.32
C ARG A 541 3.78 -9.89 -29.35
N THR A 542 3.66 -8.73 -28.71
CA THR A 542 2.43 -8.43 -27.95
C THR A 542 1.24 -8.42 -28.91
N GLN A 543 0.07 -8.93 -28.48
CA GLN A 543 -1.14 -9.04 -29.30
C GLN A 543 -0.94 -9.75 -30.66
N ARG A 544 -0.04 -10.74 -30.72
CA ARG A 544 0.32 -11.42 -31.97
C ARG A 544 -0.86 -12.14 -32.63
N PHE A 545 -1.73 -12.75 -31.84
CA PHE A 545 -2.89 -13.50 -32.32
C PHE A 545 -4.15 -12.96 -31.66
N SER A 546 -5.18 -12.68 -32.46
CA SER A 546 -6.44 -12.11 -32.01
C SER A 546 -7.62 -12.95 -32.50
N GLY A 547 -8.55 -13.29 -31.62
CA GLY A 547 -9.74 -14.07 -31.95
C GLY A 547 -10.89 -13.85 -30.97
N GLN A 548 -11.95 -14.65 -31.09
CA GLN A 548 -13.08 -14.59 -30.16
C GLN A 548 -12.80 -15.34 -28.86
N ARG A 549 -11.89 -16.32 -28.89
CA ARG A 549 -11.49 -17.08 -27.71
C ARG A 549 -9.99 -17.28 -27.75
N SER A 550 -9.35 -17.32 -26.58
CA SER A 550 -7.94 -17.65 -26.44
C SER A 550 -7.69 -18.56 -25.25
N PHE A 551 -6.63 -19.35 -25.36
CA PHE A 551 -6.11 -20.20 -24.30
C PHE A 551 -4.60 -20.22 -24.40
N ALA A 552 -3.93 -20.08 -23.26
CA ALA A 552 -2.50 -20.31 -23.16
C ALA A 552 -2.16 -21.08 -21.90
N ALA A 553 -1.12 -21.91 -22.00
CA ALA A 553 -0.50 -22.61 -20.89
C ALA A 553 1.00 -22.38 -20.92
N SER A 554 1.60 -22.16 -19.76
CA SER A 554 3.04 -21.99 -19.58
C SER A 554 3.57 -22.88 -18.46
N GLY A 555 4.80 -23.36 -18.63
CA GLY A 555 5.53 -24.13 -17.64
C GLY A 555 6.98 -23.67 -17.53
N ASP A 556 7.40 -23.27 -16.33
CA ASP A 556 8.80 -22.91 -16.03
C ASP A 556 9.40 -23.88 -15.00
N LEU A 557 10.56 -24.46 -15.34
CA LEU A 557 11.45 -25.09 -14.38
C LEU A 557 12.42 -24.05 -13.84
N ARG A 558 12.26 -23.70 -12.57
CA ARG A 558 13.04 -22.66 -11.88
C ARG A 558 14.07 -23.28 -10.95
N TYR A 559 15.26 -22.69 -10.89
CA TYR A 559 16.28 -23.00 -9.90
C TYR A 559 16.68 -21.74 -9.13
N SER A 560 16.49 -21.77 -7.81
CA SER A 560 16.89 -20.69 -6.90
C SER A 560 18.27 -20.95 -6.32
N PHE A 561 19.17 -19.98 -6.45
CA PHE A 561 20.45 -20.00 -5.75
C PHE A 561 20.26 -19.63 -4.27
N ASN A 562 21.29 -19.92 -3.47
CA ASN A 562 21.30 -19.46 -2.07
C ASN A 562 21.32 -17.93 -2.05
N GLU A 563 20.66 -17.37 -1.05
CA GLU A 563 20.86 -15.96 -0.71
C GLU A 563 22.34 -15.73 -0.38
N PHE A 564 22.89 -14.64 -0.90
CA PHE A 564 24.23 -14.20 -0.55
C PHE A 564 24.17 -12.75 -0.08
N LYS A 565 24.89 -12.48 1.00
CA LYS A 565 25.02 -11.13 1.55
C LYS A 565 26.01 -10.37 0.69
N THR A 566 25.54 -9.32 0.02
CA THR A 566 26.45 -8.29 -0.47
C THR A 566 26.84 -7.37 0.68
N GLY A 567 27.83 -6.50 0.49
CA GLY A 567 28.14 -5.45 1.47
C GLY A 567 27.01 -4.42 1.66
N LEU A 568 25.92 -4.52 0.89
CA LEU A 568 24.78 -3.60 0.93
C LEU A 568 23.49 -4.29 1.39
N ILE A 569 23.05 -5.33 0.66
CA ILE A 569 21.78 -6.04 0.87
C ILE A 569 21.91 -7.54 0.56
N PRO A 570 21.14 -8.40 1.25
CA PRO A 570 20.98 -9.78 0.83
C PRO A 570 20.30 -9.85 -0.55
N LEU A 571 20.93 -10.56 -1.47
CA LEU A 571 20.40 -10.80 -2.80
C LEU A 571 20.11 -12.29 -2.97
N GLN A 572 18.99 -12.57 -3.62
CA GLN A 572 18.68 -13.89 -4.14
C GLN A 572 18.53 -13.83 -5.65
N MET A 573 19.15 -14.77 -6.34
CA MET A 573 19.02 -14.91 -7.78
C MET A 573 18.51 -16.30 -8.13
N GLY A 574 17.95 -16.42 -9.33
CA GLY A 574 17.56 -17.70 -9.89
C GLY A 574 17.57 -17.68 -11.40
N ILE A 575 17.61 -18.87 -11.97
CA ILE A 575 17.45 -19.10 -13.41
C ILE A 575 16.18 -19.90 -13.66
N PHE A 576 15.67 -19.83 -14.88
CA PHE A 576 14.58 -20.69 -15.30
C PHE A 576 14.69 -21.04 -16.78
N ALA A 577 14.13 -22.19 -17.13
CA ALA A 577 13.83 -22.57 -18.51
C ALA A 577 12.33 -22.87 -18.57
N GLY A 578 11.67 -22.48 -19.65
CA GLY A 578 10.24 -22.63 -19.79
C GLY A 578 9.78 -22.75 -21.22
N ALA A 579 8.51 -23.12 -21.38
CA ALA A 579 7.84 -23.23 -22.66
C ALA A 579 6.38 -22.82 -22.51
N ASP A 580 5.84 -22.21 -23.57
CA ASP A 580 4.45 -21.82 -23.68
C ASP A 580 3.79 -22.53 -24.85
N VAL A 581 2.48 -22.74 -24.74
CA VAL A 581 1.61 -23.17 -25.82
C VAL A 581 0.32 -22.37 -25.77
N GLY A 582 -0.18 -21.96 -26.93
CA GLY A 582 -1.35 -21.12 -26.99
C GLY A 582 -2.05 -21.15 -28.34
N ARG A 583 -3.31 -20.75 -28.34
CA ARG A 583 -4.16 -20.72 -29.52
C ARG A 583 -5.30 -19.72 -29.36
N VAL A 584 -5.70 -19.11 -30.48
CA VAL A 584 -6.96 -18.36 -30.59
C VAL A 584 -7.97 -19.10 -31.48
N TRP A 585 -9.25 -18.75 -31.33
CA TRP A 585 -10.33 -19.31 -32.14
C TRP A 585 -11.26 -18.21 -32.63
N VAL A 586 -11.72 -18.36 -33.86
CA VAL A 586 -12.74 -17.55 -34.51
C VAL A 586 -13.81 -18.48 -35.09
N ASP A 587 -15.08 -18.15 -34.89
CA ASP A 587 -16.19 -18.94 -35.45
C ASP A 587 -16.10 -18.97 -36.99
N GLY A 588 -16.14 -20.17 -37.57
CA GLY A 588 -16.03 -20.39 -39.02
C GLY A 588 -14.59 -20.60 -39.55
N GLU A 589 -13.57 -20.42 -38.71
CA GLU A 589 -12.18 -20.73 -39.04
C GLU A 589 -11.87 -22.22 -38.84
N PHE A 590 -11.11 -22.82 -39.77
CA PHE A 590 -10.64 -24.21 -39.70
C PHE A 590 -9.12 -24.26 -39.60
N SER A 591 -8.56 -23.75 -38.50
CA SER A 591 -7.15 -23.94 -38.14
C SER A 591 -7.04 -25.10 -37.15
N ASP A 592 -6.00 -25.93 -37.25
CA ASP A 592 -5.63 -26.91 -36.21
C ASP A 592 -4.32 -26.53 -35.50
N GLN A 593 -3.76 -25.37 -35.83
CA GLN A 593 -2.44 -24.93 -35.38
C GLN A 593 -2.46 -24.53 -33.90
N TRP A 594 -1.47 -25.04 -33.16
CA TRP A 594 -1.11 -24.56 -31.84
C TRP A 594 0.23 -23.85 -31.96
N HIS A 595 0.29 -22.63 -31.44
CA HIS A 595 1.54 -21.86 -31.38
C HIS A 595 2.29 -22.23 -30.12
N ASN A 596 3.61 -22.28 -30.20
CA ASN A 596 4.45 -22.65 -29.07
C ASN A 596 5.75 -21.84 -29.07
N ASP A 597 6.31 -21.66 -27.89
CA ASP A 597 7.67 -21.16 -27.75
C ASP A 597 8.40 -21.91 -26.64
N PHE A 598 9.71 -21.68 -26.60
CA PHE A 598 10.55 -22.12 -25.51
C PHE A 598 11.65 -21.10 -25.25
N GLY A 599 12.16 -21.10 -24.03
CA GLY A 599 13.12 -20.11 -23.63
C GLY A 599 13.58 -20.27 -22.21
N GLY A 600 14.15 -19.20 -21.70
CA GLY A 600 14.60 -19.13 -20.33
C GLY A 600 15.02 -17.73 -19.95
N GLY A 601 15.59 -17.64 -18.77
CA GLY A 601 15.94 -16.35 -18.22
C GLY A 601 16.51 -16.46 -16.82
N PHE A 602 16.71 -15.29 -16.22
CA PHE A 602 17.13 -15.18 -14.84
C PHE A 602 16.44 -14.02 -14.15
N TRP A 603 16.41 -14.10 -12.83
CA TRP A 603 15.81 -13.08 -11.99
C TRP A 603 16.70 -12.79 -10.79
N VAL A 604 16.61 -11.57 -10.28
CA VAL A 604 17.32 -11.11 -9.08
C VAL A 604 16.34 -10.37 -8.19
N ASN A 605 16.28 -10.74 -6.92
CA ASN A 605 15.46 -10.12 -5.89
C ASN A 605 16.36 -9.66 -4.74
N SER A 606 16.09 -8.45 -4.25
CA SER A 606 16.61 -7.94 -2.97
C SER A 606 15.46 -7.81 -2.00
N ALA A 607 15.66 -8.22 -0.74
CA ALA A 607 14.71 -8.16 0.38
C ALA A 607 13.73 -6.95 0.32
N GLU A 608 12.65 -7.11 -0.44
CA GLU A 608 11.59 -6.13 -0.69
C GLU A 608 12.00 -4.78 -1.33
N ALA A 609 13.23 -4.65 -1.82
CA ALA A 609 13.72 -3.40 -2.42
C ALA A 609 13.66 -3.40 -3.96
N ILE A 610 14.37 -4.32 -4.63
CA ILE A 610 14.61 -4.27 -6.08
C ILE A 610 14.41 -5.66 -6.68
N GLY A 611 13.70 -5.70 -7.80
CA GLY A 611 13.45 -6.91 -8.58
C GLY A 611 13.86 -6.70 -10.02
N ALA A 612 14.50 -7.71 -10.61
CA ALA A 612 14.88 -7.72 -12.02
C ALA A 612 14.52 -9.07 -12.64
N ASN A 613 13.93 -9.05 -13.83
CA ASN A 613 13.63 -10.23 -14.64
C ASN A 613 14.17 -10.03 -16.05
N PHE A 614 14.83 -11.06 -16.60
CA PHE A 614 15.34 -11.10 -17.96
C PHE A 614 14.82 -12.35 -18.66
N ASN A 615 14.25 -12.21 -19.86
CA ASN A 615 13.61 -13.30 -20.60
C ASN A 615 14.21 -13.39 -22.02
N PHE A 616 14.46 -14.61 -22.46
CA PHE A 616 14.91 -14.96 -23.81
C PHE A 616 14.05 -16.12 -24.31
N PHE A 617 13.10 -15.85 -25.21
CA PHE A 617 12.17 -16.84 -25.73
C PHE A 617 12.17 -16.87 -27.25
N HIS A 618 12.04 -18.05 -27.82
CA HIS A 618 12.04 -18.30 -29.25
C HIS A 618 10.76 -19.01 -29.65
N GLY A 619 10.01 -18.40 -30.57
CA GLY A 619 8.90 -19.00 -31.29
C GLY A 619 9.15 -18.94 -32.80
N ASP A 620 8.11 -19.23 -33.59
CA ASP A 620 8.22 -19.22 -35.06
C ASP A 620 8.58 -17.82 -35.62
N ASP A 621 8.13 -16.76 -34.94
CA ASP A 621 8.46 -15.36 -35.26
C ASP A 621 9.90 -14.96 -34.87
N GLY A 622 10.70 -15.88 -34.33
CA GLY A 622 12.10 -15.68 -33.99
C GLY A 622 12.38 -15.49 -32.50
N LEU A 623 13.60 -15.02 -32.19
CA LEU A 623 14.07 -14.82 -30.81
C LEU A 623 13.64 -13.46 -30.27
N ARG A 624 13.12 -13.44 -29.04
CA ARG A 624 12.75 -12.23 -28.30
C ARG A 624 13.49 -12.12 -26.98
N PHE A 625 14.01 -10.92 -26.74
CA PHE A 625 14.60 -10.52 -25.47
C PHE A 625 13.75 -9.46 -24.79
N SER A 626 13.46 -9.63 -23.51
CA SER A 626 12.84 -8.60 -22.69
C SER A 626 13.46 -8.54 -21.29
N PHE A 627 13.43 -7.36 -20.69
CA PHE A 627 13.78 -7.22 -19.27
C PHE A 627 12.88 -6.21 -18.58
N GLN A 628 12.79 -6.34 -17.25
CA GLN A 628 12.16 -5.37 -16.38
C GLN A 628 12.95 -5.28 -15.08
N VAL A 629 13.22 -4.07 -14.62
CA VAL A 629 13.83 -3.75 -13.33
C VAL A 629 12.95 -2.73 -12.63
N GLY A 630 12.62 -2.93 -11.35
CA GLY A 630 11.80 -1.97 -10.62
C GLY A 630 11.70 -2.24 -9.12
N PHE A 631 11.13 -1.26 -8.41
CA PHE A 631 10.86 -1.28 -6.98
C PHE A 631 9.37 -1.52 -6.72
N SER A 632 8.86 -2.70 -7.09
CA SER A 632 7.57 -3.25 -6.63
C SER A 632 7.32 -4.54 -7.41
N PHE A 633 7.12 -5.65 -6.70
CA PHE A 633 6.83 -6.98 -7.25
C PHE A 633 5.53 -7.53 -6.66
#